data_AF-A0AAJ1JXS2-F1
#
_entry.id   AF-A0AAJ1JXS2-F1
#
_cell.length_a   1.000
_cell.length_b   1.000
_cell.length_c   1.000
_cell.angle_alpha   90.00
_cell.angle_beta   90.00
_cell.angle_gamma   90.00
#
_symmetry.space_group_name_H-M   'P 1'
#
loop_
_entity.id
_entity.type
_entity.pdbx_description
1 polymer ?
#
loop_
_entity_poly.entity_id
_entity_poly.type
_entity_poly.pdbx_seq_one_letter_code
_entity_poly.pdbx_strand_id
1 'polypeptide(L)'
;MQHRIKQAYKQNQYYHSKDHQSRLNCPFTEKFPYTCNNCEKYPRCTKTRFKYDAYSANEIARKELKNSRSKPSLSNADIKKLDKKISPRVLQGQSLYHILQSDKTILKSESTIRRYIDQTLLTCRNIDLPRSCKSVNSCIRNLIQKLQQLYHRIFFDCILTDNGSEFKNLHNEEQDLETGEQFFKLFFCDPYSSFQKGGCERNHELFRYIHKKKENLRQSNSRRYI
;
A
#
# COMPACT_ATOMS: atom_id res chain seq x y z
N MET A 1 10.57 -27.47 -23.71
CA MET A 1 9.77 -26.26 -24.05
C MET A 1 8.40 -26.61 -24.64
N GLN A 2 8.30 -27.51 -25.63
CA GLN A 2 7.03 -27.83 -26.32
C GLN A 2 5.93 -28.47 -25.45
N HIS A 3 6.28 -29.23 -24.40
CA HIS A 3 5.29 -29.89 -23.52
C HIS A 3 4.44 -28.91 -22.70
N ARG A 4 5.07 -27.86 -22.13
CA ARG A 4 4.37 -26.85 -21.31
C ARG A 4 3.38 -26.04 -22.13
N ILE A 5 3.72 -25.75 -23.39
CA ILE A 5 2.83 -25.05 -24.32
C ILE A 5 1.60 -25.91 -24.63
N LYS A 6 1.79 -27.20 -24.93
CA LYS A 6 0.69 -28.15 -25.17
C LYS A 6 -0.26 -28.23 -23.96
N GLN A 7 0.27 -28.26 -22.74
CA GLN A 7 -0.54 -28.26 -21.51
C GLN A 7 -1.33 -26.97 -21.34
N ALA A 8 -0.71 -25.80 -21.56
CA ALA A 8 -1.38 -24.51 -21.42
C ALA A 8 -2.56 -24.33 -22.39
N TYR A 9 -2.43 -24.79 -23.64
CA TYR A 9 -3.55 -24.77 -24.61
C TYR A 9 -4.72 -25.65 -24.15
N LYS A 10 -4.42 -26.84 -23.63
CA LYS A 10 -5.44 -27.78 -23.14
C LYS A 10 -6.14 -27.29 -21.88
N GLN A 11 -5.44 -26.56 -21.01
CA GLN A 11 -5.97 -26.03 -19.75
C GLN A 11 -6.79 -24.75 -19.93
N ASN A 12 -6.44 -23.89 -20.88
CA ASN A 12 -7.05 -22.57 -21.05
C ASN A 12 -8.04 -22.47 -22.22
N GLN A 13 -8.43 -23.61 -22.80
CA GLN A 13 -9.51 -23.64 -23.77
C GLN A 13 -10.87 -23.58 -23.08
N TYR A 14 -11.83 -22.94 -23.71
CA TYR A 14 -13.21 -22.86 -23.21
C TYR A 14 -14.19 -23.44 -24.22
N TYR A 15 -15.29 -23.96 -23.68
CA TYR A 15 -16.37 -24.54 -24.47
C TYR A 15 -17.14 -23.45 -25.21
N HIS A 16 -17.44 -23.69 -26.49
CA HIS A 16 -18.23 -22.76 -27.29
C HIS A 16 -19.31 -23.53 -28.06
N SER A 17 -20.48 -23.72 -27.46
CA SER A 17 -21.69 -24.12 -28.19
C SER A 17 -22.82 -23.12 -27.93
N LYS A 18 -23.53 -22.76 -29.01
CA LYS A 18 -24.77 -21.98 -28.94
C LYS A 18 -26.02 -22.86 -28.91
N ASP A 19 -25.95 -24.09 -29.41
CA ASP A 19 -27.12 -24.96 -29.55
C ASP A 19 -26.71 -26.43 -29.44
N HIS A 20 -27.44 -27.14 -28.58
CA HIS A 20 -27.52 -28.59 -28.38
C HIS A 20 -26.22 -29.41 -28.18
N GLN A 21 -26.27 -30.21 -27.11
CA GLN A 21 -25.31 -31.24 -26.73
C GLN A 21 -25.09 -32.26 -27.86
N SER A 22 -24.15 -32.02 -28.76
CA SER A 22 -23.68 -33.07 -29.65
C SER A 22 -22.89 -34.10 -28.84
N ARG A 23 -23.23 -35.39 -28.94
CA ARG A 23 -22.47 -36.48 -28.31
C ARG A 23 -21.11 -36.76 -28.98
N LEU A 24 -20.74 -36.00 -30.01
CA LEU A 24 -19.56 -36.25 -30.85
C LEU A 24 -18.50 -35.15 -30.65
N ASN A 25 -17.31 -35.57 -30.22
CA ASN A 25 -16.16 -34.69 -30.06
C ASN A 25 -15.53 -34.33 -31.41
N CYS A 26 -14.95 -33.13 -31.51
CA CYS A 26 -14.24 -32.71 -32.71
C CYS A 26 -12.85 -33.36 -32.77
N PRO A 27 -12.45 -34.02 -33.87
CA PRO A 27 -11.09 -34.60 -33.99
C PRO A 27 -9.97 -33.56 -33.89
N PHE A 28 -10.24 -32.28 -34.22
CA PHE A 28 -9.29 -31.18 -34.07
C PHE A 28 -8.92 -30.91 -32.59
N THR A 29 -9.74 -31.38 -31.65
CA THR A 29 -9.51 -31.16 -30.22
C THR A 29 -8.71 -32.31 -29.58
N GLU A 30 -8.41 -33.36 -30.34
CA GLU A 30 -7.60 -34.51 -29.90
C GLU A 30 -6.11 -34.31 -30.19
N LYS A 31 -5.77 -33.43 -31.13
CA LYS A 31 -4.39 -33.10 -31.51
C LYS A 31 -4.11 -31.62 -31.24
N PHE A 32 -2.86 -31.29 -30.90
CA PHE A 32 -2.42 -29.91 -30.70
C PHE A 32 -2.77 -29.05 -31.93
N PRO A 33 -3.34 -27.84 -31.79
CA PRO A 33 -3.49 -27.01 -30.58
C PRO A 33 -4.71 -27.31 -29.69
N TYR A 34 -5.39 -28.44 -29.91
CA TYR A 34 -6.58 -28.90 -29.17
C TYR A 34 -7.82 -28.02 -29.35
N THR A 35 -7.80 -27.07 -30.29
CA THR A 35 -8.84 -26.06 -30.44
C THR A 35 -9.41 -26.04 -31.86
N CYS A 36 -10.63 -25.55 -31.98
CA CYS A 36 -11.33 -25.41 -33.26
C CYS A 36 -11.08 -24.05 -33.94
N ASN A 37 -10.17 -23.22 -33.41
CA ASN A 37 -9.93 -21.85 -33.87
C ASN A 37 -9.69 -21.72 -35.39
N ASN A 38 -9.03 -22.72 -35.98
CA ASN A 38 -8.64 -22.74 -37.39
C ASN A 38 -9.45 -23.75 -38.23
N CYS A 39 -10.61 -24.20 -37.74
CA CYS A 39 -11.44 -25.15 -38.48
C CYS A 39 -12.30 -24.39 -39.51
N GLU A 40 -12.12 -24.66 -40.81
CA GLU A 40 -12.92 -24.02 -41.87
C GLU A 40 -14.41 -24.36 -41.77
N LYS A 41 -14.73 -25.56 -41.27
CA LYS A 41 -16.10 -26.02 -41.06
C LYS A 41 -16.75 -25.42 -39.80
N TYR A 42 -16.01 -24.57 -39.06
CA TYR A 42 -16.43 -24.01 -37.78
C TYR A 42 -17.83 -23.38 -37.77
N PRO A 43 -18.24 -22.57 -38.77
CA PRO A 43 -19.56 -21.92 -38.74
C PRO A 43 -20.73 -22.89 -38.73
N ARG A 44 -20.62 -24.04 -39.39
CA ARG A 44 -21.71 -25.03 -39.57
C ARG A 44 -21.53 -26.30 -38.73
N CYS A 45 -20.61 -26.29 -37.76
CA CYS A 45 -19.95 -27.52 -37.30
C CYS A 45 -20.71 -28.53 -36.42
N THR A 46 -21.91 -28.37 -35.86
CA THR A 46 -22.61 -29.32 -34.93
C THR A 46 -21.85 -30.04 -33.75
N LYS A 47 -20.62 -30.54 -33.88
CA LYS A 47 -19.78 -31.18 -32.85
C LYS A 47 -19.43 -30.26 -31.68
N THR A 48 -18.98 -30.86 -30.57
CA THR A 48 -18.42 -30.18 -29.38
C THR A 48 -17.19 -29.37 -29.78
N ARG A 49 -17.18 -28.06 -29.47
CA ARG A 49 -16.15 -27.12 -29.92
C ARG A 49 -15.43 -26.50 -28.74
N PHE A 50 -14.12 -26.37 -28.87
CA PHE A 50 -13.26 -25.65 -27.93
C PHE A 50 -12.58 -24.50 -28.65
N LYS A 51 -12.51 -23.35 -27.98
CA LYS A 51 -11.75 -22.19 -28.45
C LYS A 51 -10.66 -21.84 -27.46
N TYR A 52 -9.57 -21.32 -27.98
CA TYR A 52 -8.52 -20.69 -27.20
C TYR A 52 -8.49 -19.20 -27.53
N ASP A 53 -8.59 -18.35 -26.51
CA ASP A 53 -8.40 -16.92 -26.65
C ASP A 53 -7.14 -16.51 -25.89
N ALA A 54 -6.15 -16.00 -26.62
CA ALA A 54 -4.86 -15.65 -26.04
C ALA A 54 -4.98 -14.52 -25.00
N TYR A 55 -5.91 -13.60 -25.21
CA TYR A 55 -6.14 -12.48 -24.29
C TYR A 55 -6.73 -12.98 -22.97
N SER A 56 -7.83 -13.75 -23.03
CA SER A 56 -8.45 -14.35 -21.85
C SER A 56 -7.50 -15.25 -21.07
N ALA A 57 -6.71 -16.09 -21.76
CA ALA A 57 -5.71 -16.95 -21.13
C ALA A 57 -4.64 -16.13 -20.39
N ASN A 58 -4.17 -15.03 -20.98
CA ASN A 58 -3.21 -14.13 -20.37
C ASN A 58 -3.80 -13.42 -19.14
N GLU A 59 -5.07 -12.98 -19.19
CA GLU A 59 -5.75 -12.36 -18.05
C GLU A 59 -5.95 -13.34 -16.88
N ILE A 60 -6.28 -14.61 -17.15
CA ILE A 60 -6.34 -15.67 -16.13
C ILE A 60 -4.97 -15.89 -15.50
N ALA A 61 -3.93 -16.06 -16.32
CA ALA A 61 -2.56 -16.26 -15.83
C ALA A 61 -2.07 -15.09 -14.96
N ARG A 62 -2.39 -13.83 -15.34
CA ARG A 62 -2.08 -12.65 -14.55
C ARG A 62 -2.80 -12.65 -13.19
N LYS A 63 -4.08 -13.04 -13.17
CA LYS A 63 -4.86 -13.16 -11.93
C LYS A 63 -4.28 -14.25 -11.01
N GLU A 64 -3.96 -15.41 -11.54
CA GLU A 64 -3.33 -16.50 -10.78
C GLU A 64 -1.96 -16.12 -10.23
N LEU A 65 -1.12 -15.45 -11.03
CA LEU A 65 0.16 -14.90 -10.58
C LEU A 65 -0.03 -13.90 -9.44
N LYS A 66 -1.01 -12.99 -9.55
CA LYS A 66 -1.33 -12.03 -8.49
C LYS A 66 -1.76 -12.76 -7.21
N ASN A 67 -2.63 -13.77 -7.32
CA ASN A 67 -3.13 -14.57 -6.21
C ASN A 67 -2.05 -15.45 -5.56
N SER A 68 -1.12 -15.97 -6.35
CA SER A 68 0.02 -16.74 -5.85
C SER A 68 1.01 -15.84 -5.12
N ARG A 69 1.24 -14.62 -5.63
CA ARG A 69 2.21 -13.67 -5.07
C ARG A 69 1.68 -12.87 -3.89
N SER A 70 0.36 -12.79 -3.73
CA SER A 70 -0.27 -12.07 -2.61
C SER A 70 -0.26 -12.87 -1.30
N LYS A 71 0.01 -14.18 -1.35
CA LYS A 71 0.15 -15.00 -0.15
C LYS A 71 1.43 -14.64 0.60
N PRO A 72 1.38 -14.52 1.93
CA PRO A 72 2.58 -14.35 2.74
C PRO A 72 3.55 -15.50 2.49
N SER A 73 4.82 -15.18 2.31
CA SER A 73 5.91 -16.17 2.25
C SER A 73 6.11 -16.93 3.58
N LEU A 74 5.43 -16.53 4.65
CA LEU A 74 5.55 -17.09 6.00
C LEU A 74 4.41 -18.06 6.28
N SER A 75 4.70 -19.09 7.09
CA SER A 75 3.67 -19.94 7.65
C SER A 75 2.77 -19.15 8.61
N ASN A 76 1.53 -19.60 8.80
CA ASN A 76 0.62 -18.98 9.78
C ASN A 76 1.21 -18.99 11.21
N ALA A 77 2.02 -20.00 11.56
CA ALA A 77 2.69 -20.07 12.85
C ALA A 77 3.75 -18.96 13.00
N ASP A 78 4.52 -18.69 11.96
CA ASP A 78 5.54 -17.65 11.99
C ASP A 78 4.94 -16.24 11.94
N ILE A 79 3.80 -16.07 11.26
CA ILE A 79 3.01 -14.83 11.33
C ILE A 79 2.57 -14.57 12.77
N LYS A 80 2.05 -15.57 13.49
CA LYS A 80 1.70 -15.43 14.91
C LYS A 80 2.90 -15.08 15.79
N LYS A 81 4.07 -15.66 15.53
CA LYS A 81 5.30 -15.31 16.27
C LYS A 81 5.71 -13.87 16.02
N LEU A 82 5.59 -13.40 14.77
CA LEU A 82 5.86 -12.03 14.37
C LEU A 82 4.87 -11.06 15.04
N ASP A 83 3.59 -11.42 15.04
CA ASP A 83 2.50 -10.63 15.65
C ASP A 83 2.72 -10.37 17.13
N LYS A 84 3.09 -11.42 17.88
CA LYS A 84 3.41 -11.32 19.31
C LYS A 84 4.54 -10.34 19.61
N LYS A 85 5.46 -10.12 18.67
CA LYS A 85 6.58 -9.17 18.85
C LYS A 85 6.19 -7.75 18.45
N ILE A 86 5.40 -7.59 17.40
CA ILE A 86 5.13 -6.29 16.79
C ILE A 86 3.90 -5.62 17.39
N SER A 87 2.75 -6.29 17.40
CA SER A 87 1.49 -5.63 17.73
C SER A 87 1.43 -5.02 19.14
N PRO A 88 1.90 -5.68 20.21
CA PRO A 88 1.90 -5.07 21.54
C PRO A 88 2.72 -3.78 21.61
N ARG A 89 3.87 -3.74 20.90
CA ARG A 89 4.76 -2.57 20.89
C ARG A 89 4.21 -1.42 20.05
N VAL A 90 3.55 -1.74 18.94
CA VAL A 90 2.84 -0.74 18.12
C VAL A 90 1.69 -0.12 18.92
N LEU A 91 0.92 -0.94 19.64
CA LEU A 91 -0.17 -0.47 20.52
C LEU A 91 0.34 0.37 21.71
N GLN A 92 1.58 0.15 22.14
CA GLN A 92 2.29 1.04 23.10
C GLN A 92 2.81 2.34 22.46
N GLY A 93 2.52 2.59 21.17
CA GLY A 93 2.91 3.79 20.44
C GLY A 93 4.32 3.76 19.84
N GLN A 94 5.00 2.61 19.81
CA GLN A 94 6.31 2.51 19.16
C GLN A 94 6.19 2.42 17.63
N SER A 95 7.08 3.11 16.92
CA SER A 95 7.16 2.99 15.46
C SER A 95 7.78 1.67 15.02
N LEU A 96 7.40 1.17 13.84
CA LEU A 96 8.01 -0.04 13.26
C LEU A 96 9.52 0.10 13.12
N TYR A 97 10.00 1.28 12.71
CA TYR A 97 11.43 1.58 12.65
C TYR A 97 12.12 1.34 14.00
N HIS A 98 11.55 1.84 15.10
CA HIS A 98 12.10 1.65 16.44
C HIS A 98 12.09 0.18 16.86
N ILE A 99 11.00 -0.54 16.58
CA ILE A 99 10.86 -1.97 16.89
C ILE A 99 11.92 -2.79 16.14
N LEU A 100 12.12 -2.52 14.85
CA LEU A 100 13.10 -3.22 14.01
C LEU A 100 14.55 -2.90 14.39
N GLN A 101 14.84 -1.68 14.84
CA GLN A 101 16.17 -1.32 15.33
C GLN A 101 16.49 -1.95 16.67
N SER A 102 15.51 -2.04 17.58
CA SER A 102 15.69 -2.63 18.90
C SER A 102 15.72 -4.16 18.87
N ASP A 103 14.91 -4.80 18.02
CA ASP A 103 14.84 -6.25 17.91
C ASP A 103 15.29 -6.74 16.52
N LYS A 104 16.60 -6.99 16.40
CA LYS A 104 17.22 -7.53 15.17
C LYS A 104 16.82 -8.98 14.86
N THR A 105 16.10 -9.66 15.74
CA THR A 105 15.59 -11.00 15.44
C THR A 105 14.45 -10.97 14.42
N ILE A 106 13.86 -9.79 14.19
CA ILE A 106 12.87 -9.57 13.14
C ILE A 106 13.59 -9.36 11.81
N LEU A 107 13.71 -10.43 11.03
CA LEU A 107 14.40 -10.42 9.74
C LEU A 107 13.59 -9.82 8.57
N LYS A 108 12.41 -9.26 8.85
CA LYS A 108 11.52 -8.70 7.83
C LYS A 108 11.70 -7.19 7.73
N SER A 109 11.69 -6.68 6.50
CA SER A 109 11.72 -5.25 6.23
C SER A 109 10.47 -4.55 6.78
N GLU A 110 10.60 -3.26 7.07
CA GLU A 110 9.46 -2.42 7.47
C GLU A 110 8.33 -2.48 6.43
N SER A 111 8.66 -2.42 5.14
CA SER A 111 7.69 -2.52 4.04
C SER A 111 6.93 -3.86 4.03
N THR A 112 7.58 -4.96 4.40
CA THR A 112 6.93 -6.26 4.49
C THR A 112 5.97 -6.32 5.67
N ILE A 113 6.36 -5.76 6.81
CA ILE A 113 5.51 -5.69 8.01
C ILE A 113 4.30 -4.79 7.74
N ARG A 114 4.49 -3.63 7.12
CA ARG A 114 3.38 -2.75 6.71
C ARG A 114 2.40 -3.47 5.80
N ARG A 115 2.89 -4.20 4.79
CA ARG A 115 2.03 -5.03 3.93
C ARG A 115 1.23 -6.07 4.72
N TYR A 116 1.82 -6.69 5.74
CA TYR A 116 1.09 -7.65 6.58
C TYR A 116 0.03 -6.99 7.46
N ILE A 117 0.28 -5.77 7.94
CA ILE A 117 -0.73 -4.94 8.63
C ILE A 117 -1.88 -4.58 7.69
N ASP A 118 -1.57 -4.15 6.46
CA ASP A 118 -2.55 -3.83 5.42
C ASP A 118 -3.44 -5.05 5.07
N GLN A 119 -2.83 -6.23 5.03
CA GLN A 119 -3.50 -7.51 4.79
C GLN A 119 -4.22 -8.07 6.03
N THR A 120 -4.25 -7.33 7.15
CA THR A 120 -4.88 -7.74 8.42
C THR A 120 -4.36 -9.07 8.99
N LEU A 121 -3.09 -9.38 8.72
CA LEU A 121 -2.42 -10.60 9.21
C LEU A 121 -1.87 -10.44 10.62
N LEU A 122 -1.70 -9.20 11.06
CA LEU A 122 -1.28 -8.84 12.41
C LEU A 122 -2.47 -8.23 13.17
N THR A 123 -2.41 -8.28 14.50
CA THR A 123 -3.43 -7.74 15.39
C THR A 123 -3.47 -6.21 15.33
N CYS A 124 -2.30 -5.57 15.27
CA CYS A 124 -2.22 -4.10 15.09
C CYS A 124 -2.64 -3.70 13.68
N ARG A 125 -3.30 -2.54 13.56
CA ARG A 125 -3.80 -1.97 12.32
C ARG A 125 -3.09 -0.66 11.96
N ASN A 126 -3.31 -0.17 10.74
CA ASN A 126 -2.74 1.10 10.29
C ASN A 126 -3.09 2.31 11.16
N ILE A 127 -4.22 2.27 11.87
CA ILE A 127 -4.61 3.32 12.81
C ILE A 127 -3.72 3.36 14.05
N ASP A 128 -3.08 2.24 14.40
CA ASP A 128 -2.22 2.11 15.59
C ASP A 128 -0.78 2.53 15.28
N LEU A 129 -0.42 2.65 14.00
CA LEU A 129 0.93 3.00 13.58
C LEU A 129 1.20 4.51 13.80
N PRO A 130 2.25 4.87 14.58
CA PRO A 130 2.67 6.25 14.71
C PRO A 130 3.25 6.74 13.37
N ARG A 131 2.93 7.99 13.00
CA ARG A 131 3.18 8.60 11.69
C ARG A 131 2.31 8.10 10.54
N SER A 132 1.17 7.47 10.80
CA SER A 132 0.12 7.44 9.78
C SER A 132 -0.28 8.88 9.45
N CYS A 133 -0.75 9.15 8.22
CA CYS A 133 -1.24 10.47 7.87
C CYS A 133 -2.32 10.99 8.83
N LYS A 134 -3.10 10.08 9.41
CA LYS A 134 -4.06 10.40 10.46
C LYS A 134 -3.40 11.03 11.69
N SER A 135 -2.23 10.55 12.11
CA SER A 135 -1.52 11.11 13.26
C SER A 135 -1.04 12.54 13.01
N VAL A 136 -0.51 12.84 11.82
CA VAL A 136 -0.06 14.19 11.46
C VAL A 136 -1.27 15.12 11.36
N ASN A 137 -2.31 14.71 10.64
CA ASN A 137 -3.56 15.47 10.53
C ASN A 137 -4.20 15.76 11.89
N SER A 138 -4.27 14.76 12.79
CA SER A 138 -4.78 14.96 14.15
C SER A 138 -3.96 15.97 14.95
N CYS A 139 -2.63 15.96 14.83
CA CYS A 139 -1.78 16.96 15.48
C CYS A 139 -2.03 18.37 14.93
N ILE A 140 -2.13 18.52 13.61
CA ILE A 140 -2.40 19.82 12.97
C ILE A 140 -3.79 20.34 13.36
N ARG A 141 -4.82 19.49 13.31
CA ARG A 141 -6.18 19.85 13.75
C ARG A 141 -6.19 20.34 15.20
N ASN A 142 -5.55 19.61 16.11
CA ASN A 142 -5.45 20.00 17.52
C ASN A 142 -4.71 21.34 17.71
N LEU A 143 -3.69 21.61 16.89
CA LEU A 143 -2.98 22.88 16.91
C LEU A 143 -3.88 24.03 16.44
N ILE A 144 -4.59 23.86 15.32
CA ILE A 144 -5.52 24.85 14.77
C ILE A 144 -6.59 25.20 15.80
N GLN A 145 -7.23 24.18 16.40
CA GLN A 145 -8.25 24.39 17.43
C GLN A 145 -7.72 25.19 18.62
N LYS A 146 -6.52 24.87 19.11
CA LYS A 146 -5.89 25.62 20.21
C LYS A 146 -5.57 27.05 19.83
N LEU A 147 -5.07 27.29 18.63
CA LEU A 147 -4.74 28.63 18.15
C LEU A 147 -5.98 29.49 17.93
N GLN A 148 -7.04 28.91 17.36
CA GLN A 148 -8.34 29.57 17.22
C GLN A 148 -8.92 29.98 18.58
N GLN A 149 -8.84 29.08 19.58
CA GLN A 149 -9.30 29.37 20.94
C GLN A 149 -8.49 30.49 21.61
N LEU A 150 -7.17 30.53 21.42
CA LEU A 150 -6.29 31.47 22.12
C LEU A 150 -6.19 32.84 21.45
N TYR A 151 -6.20 32.90 20.12
CA TYR A 151 -5.84 34.09 19.37
C TYR A 151 -6.92 34.55 18.38
N HIS A 152 -8.02 33.80 18.22
CA HIS A 152 -9.09 34.06 17.25
C HIS A 152 -8.59 34.25 15.80
N ARG A 153 -7.36 33.83 15.50
CA ARG A 153 -6.70 33.91 14.19
C ARG A 153 -5.69 32.79 14.03
N ILE A 154 -5.45 32.42 12.78
CA ILE A 154 -4.46 31.41 12.41
C ILE A 154 -3.18 32.12 12.01
N PHE A 155 -2.05 31.66 12.54
CA PHE A 155 -0.75 32.33 12.41
C PHE A 155 0.02 31.94 11.13
N PHE A 156 -0.46 30.98 10.36
CA PHE A 156 0.28 30.44 9.21
C PHE A 156 -0.53 30.60 7.93
N ASP A 157 -0.12 31.53 7.06
CA ASP A 157 -0.75 31.70 5.74
C ASP A 157 -0.52 30.48 4.83
N CYS A 158 0.62 29.79 5.00
CA CYS A 158 0.97 28.63 4.21
C CYS A 158 1.80 27.59 4.98
N ILE A 159 1.67 26.34 4.55
CA ILE A 159 2.50 25.20 4.99
C ILE A 159 3.14 24.58 3.76
N LEU A 160 4.47 24.52 3.73
CA LEU A 160 5.24 23.81 2.70
C LEU A 160 5.70 22.45 3.22
N THR A 161 5.22 21.37 2.59
CA THR A 161 5.54 19.98 2.94
C THR A 161 6.29 19.28 1.81
N ASP A 162 6.96 18.17 2.14
CA ASP A 162 7.47 17.27 1.12
C ASP A 162 6.37 16.28 0.68
N ASN A 163 6.65 15.48 -0.35
CA ASN A 163 5.73 14.44 -0.82
C ASN A 163 5.72 13.18 0.08
N GLY A 164 6.05 13.32 1.36
CA GLY A 164 6.03 12.26 2.35
C GLY A 164 4.63 11.66 2.53
N SER A 165 4.57 10.33 2.69
CA SER A 165 3.31 9.60 2.87
C SER A 165 2.54 9.99 4.14
N GLU A 166 3.23 10.59 5.10
CA GLU A 166 2.70 11.14 6.35
C GLU A 166 1.88 12.42 6.14
N PHE A 167 2.07 13.15 5.03
CA PHE A 167 1.30 14.34 4.67
C PHE A 167 0.15 14.02 3.71
N LYS A 168 -0.04 12.72 3.39
CA LYS A 168 -1.14 12.26 2.55
C LYS A 168 -2.47 12.66 3.19
N ASN A 169 -3.38 13.29 2.45
CA ASN A 169 -4.66 13.81 2.96
C ASN A 169 -4.56 15.03 3.89
N LEU A 170 -3.39 15.67 4.01
CA LEU A 170 -3.29 16.91 4.80
C LEU A 170 -4.12 18.05 4.20
N HIS A 171 -4.39 18.02 2.89
CA HIS A 171 -5.27 18.98 2.21
C HIS A 171 -6.69 19.06 2.81
N ASN A 172 -7.15 17.98 3.46
CA ASN A 172 -8.45 17.97 4.14
C ASN A 172 -8.48 18.86 5.39
N GLU A 173 -7.31 19.27 5.90
CA GLU A 173 -7.20 20.13 7.07
C GLU A 173 -6.95 21.61 6.68
N GLU A 174 -6.84 21.94 5.39
CA GLU A 174 -6.58 23.31 4.91
C GLU A 174 -7.76 24.26 5.15
N GLN A 175 -8.97 23.72 5.29
CA GLN A 175 -10.20 24.50 5.45
C GLN A 175 -11.19 23.78 6.36
N ASP A 176 -12.08 24.57 6.97
CA ASP A 176 -13.27 24.05 7.63
C ASP A 176 -14.24 23.49 6.57
N LEU A 177 -14.72 22.27 6.78
CA LEU A 177 -15.64 21.61 5.84
C LEU A 177 -17.08 22.11 5.96
N GLU A 178 -17.46 22.67 7.11
CA GLU A 178 -18.81 23.17 7.38
C GLU A 178 -18.91 24.67 7.05
N THR A 179 -17.94 25.47 7.49
CA THR A 179 -17.96 26.93 7.29
C THR A 179 -17.27 27.38 6.01
N GLY A 180 -16.40 26.54 5.43
CA GLY A 180 -15.54 26.91 4.30
C GLY A 180 -14.41 27.88 4.66
N GLU A 181 -14.19 28.15 5.94
CA GLU A 181 -13.11 29.02 6.40
C GLU A 181 -11.76 28.41 6.05
N GLN A 182 -10.93 29.16 5.31
CA GLN A 182 -9.60 28.69 4.97
C GLN A 182 -8.64 28.90 6.14
N PHE A 183 -8.05 27.81 6.60
CA PHE A 183 -7.11 27.81 7.72
C PHE A 183 -5.68 28.11 7.28
N PHE A 184 -5.22 27.46 6.21
CA PHE A 184 -3.90 27.67 5.62
C PHE A 184 -3.90 27.19 4.17
N LYS A 185 -2.85 27.54 3.42
CA LYS A 185 -2.60 26.99 2.08
C LYS A 185 -1.52 25.92 2.13
N LEU A 186 -1.81 24.70 1.66
CA LEU A 186 -0.81 23.64 1.60
C LEU A 186 -0.07 23.66 0.25
N PHE A 187 1.25 23.58 0.33
CA PHE A 187 2.11 23.41 -0.83
C PHE A 187 2.98 22.16 -0.65
N PHE A 188 3.27 21.49 -1.76
CA PHE A 188 4.17 20.35 -1.81
C PHE A 188 5.41 20.73 -2.60
N CYS A 189 6.59 20.31 -2.15
CA CYS A 189 7.83 20.44 -2.93
C CYS A 189 7.74 19.59 -4.20
N ASP A 190 8.42 20.03 -5.26
CA ASP A 190 8.54 19.27 -6.50
C ASP A 190 9.31 17.96 -6.27
N PRO A 191 9.03 16.90 -7.05
CA PRO A 191 9.78 15.65 -6.97
C PRO A 191 11.29 15.88 -7.14
N TYR A 192 12.10 15.31 -6.23
CA TYR A 192 13.56 15.43 -6.20
C TYR A 192 14.13 16.84 -5.92
N SER A 193 13.30 17.80 -5.53
CA SER A 193 13.71 19.19 -5.26
C SER A 193 13.89 19.47 -3.77
N SER A 194 14.77 18.73 -3.09
CA SER A 194 15.02 18.93 -1.64
C SER A 194 15.48 20.35 -1.28
N PHE A 195 16.13 21.04 -2.22
CA PHE A 195 16.61 22.41 -2.06
C PHE A 195 15.49 23.45 -1.86
N GLN A 196 14.26 23.19 -2.30
CA GLN A 196 13.09 24.07 -2.07
C GLN A 196 12.77 24.23 -0.58
N LYS A 197 13.29 23.34 0.26
CA LYS A 197 13.13 23.34 1.71
C LYS A 197 14.43 23.68 2.46
N GLY A 198 15.43 24.26 1.79
CA GLY A 198 16.75 24.53 2.37
C GLY A 198 16.71 25.37 3.66
N GLY A 199 15.75 26.30 3.77
CA GLY A 199 15.52 27.06 5.00
C GLY A 199 15.07 26.20 6.18
N CYS A 200 14.14 25.25 5.96
CA CYS A 200 13.75 24.31 7.01
C CYS A 200 14.88 23.33 7.35
N GLU A 201 15.71 22.92 6.39
CA GLU A 201 16.87 22.07 6.68
C GLU A 201 17.88 22.78 7.59
N ARG A 202 18.17 24.06 7.33
CA ARG A 202 19.02 24.88 8.20
C ARG A 202 18.42 25.07 9.58
N ASN A 203 17.11 25.31 9.68
CA ASN A 203 16.43 25.40 10.97
C ASN A 203 16.43 24.06 11.72
N HIS A 204 16.29 22.93 11.02
CA HIS A 204 16.45 21.62 11.62
C HIS A 204 17.88 21.40 12.13
N GLU A 205 18.90 21.91 11.43
CA GLU A 205 20.28 21.89 11.91
C GLU A 205 20.44 22.72 13.18
N LEU A 206 19.96 23.97 13.17
CA LEU A 206 19.95 24.88 14.33
C LEU A 206 19.28 24.23 15.55
N PHE A 207 18.10 23.66 15.36
CA PHE A 207 17.39 22.95 16.43
C PHE A 207 18.19 21.77 16.99
N ARG A 208 18.96 21.06 16.15
CA ARG A 208 19.80 19.93 16.61
C ARG A 208 20.97 20.35 17.48
N TYR A 209 21.41 21.62 17.43
CA TYR A 209 22.38 22.15 18.40
C TYR A 209 21.77 22.27 19.80
N ILE A 210 20.47 22.61 19.88
CA ILE A 210 19.73 22.73 21.13
C ILE A 210 19.30 21.35 21.65
N HIS A 211 18.80 20.50 20.76
CA HIS A 211 18.23 19.19 21.11
C HIS A 211 18.80 18.09 20.22
N LYS A 212 19.68 17.26 20.79
CA LYS A 212 20.36 16.23 20.01
C LYS A 212 19.40 15.12 19.59
N LYS A 213 19.68 14.54 18.42
CA LYS A 213 18.90 13.43 17.87
C LYS A 213 18.92 12.25 18.88
N LYS A 214 17.74 11.67 19.15
CA LYS A 214 17.46 10.55 20.09
C LYS A 214 17.19 10.95 21.56
N GLU A 215 17.22 12.23 21.91
CA GLU A 215 16.75 12.68 23.22
C GLU A 215 15.23 12.93 23.19
N ASN A 216 14.51 12.63 24.28
CA ASN A 216 13.06 12.87 24.36
C ASN A 216 12.78 14.35 24.67
N LEU A 217 11.95 15.00 23.86
CA LEU A 217 11.53 16.41 24.02
C LEU A 217 10.85 16.72 25.38
N ARG A 218 10.42 15.70 26.14
CA ARG A 218 9.82 15.89 27.47
C ARG A 218 10.85 16.05 28.60
N GLN A 219 12.12 15.74 28.38
CA GLN A 219 13.18 15.80 29.40
C GLN A 219 13.93 17.15 29.42
N SER A 220 13.68 18.05 28.48
CA SER A 220 14.44 19.28 28.28
C SER A 220 14.04 20.48 29.16
N ASN A 221 13.05 20.34 30.06
CA ASN A 221 12.58 21.44 30.92
C ASN A 221 13.49 21.80 32.10
N SER A 222 14.71 21.26 32.20
CA SER A 222 15.62 21.49 33.34
C SER A 222 16.83 22.38 33.05
N ARG A 223 17.02 22.88 31.82
CA ARG A 223 18.10 23.84 31.52
C ARG A 223 17.52 25.24 31.30
N ARG A 224 17.40 25.98 32.41
CA ARG A 224 17.34 27.45 32.38
C ARG A 224 18.59 27.95 31.65
N TYR A 225 18.42 28.53 30.47
CA TYR A 225 19.47 29.30 29.84
C TYR A 225 19.44 30.70 30.46
N ILE A 226 20.56 31.07 31.11
CA ILE A 226 20.93 32.43 31.47
C ILE A 226 21.36 33.14 30.18
#